data_AF-H5Y7P9-F1
#
_entry.id   AF-H5Y7P9-F1
#
_cell.length_a   1.000
_cell.length_b   1.000
_cell.length_c   1.000
_cell.angle_alpha   90.00
_cell.angle_beta   90.00
_cell.angle_gamma   90.00
#
_symmetry.space_group_name_H-M   'P 1'
#
loop_
_entity.id
_entity.type
_entity.pdbx_description
1 polymer ?
#
loop_
_entity_poly.entity_id
_entity_poly.type
_entity_poly.pdbx_seq_one_letter_code
_entity_poly.pdbx_strand_id
1 'polypeptide(L)'
;MAEQASEALTSKDITNFLRRTSVAIELDQLYVDGLPPDSFPPEYDDEMWRDWRANHREFLRRLISTAGKLAPTELRELTSAAIAHKPEDIGKVVLELFAELAVERDSKSELATADKFFEALIRVLHTRPRHKDRFRTARSSLLRWLTVIDPLCIARDPECGYAVPRR
;
A
#
# COMPACT_ATOMS: atom_id res chain seq x y z
N MET A 1 -26.24 -1.29 25.36
CA MET A 1 -25.24 -0.71 24.44
C MET A 1 -24.63 -1.86 23.67
N ALA A 2 -24.92 -1.97 22.38
CA ALA A 2 -24.37 -3.05 21.55
C ALA A 2 -22.91 -2.74 21.26
N GLU A 3 -22.02 -3.57 21.77
CA GLU A 3 -20.62 -3.66 21.37
C GLU A 3 -20.63 -4.01 19.88
N GLN A 4 -20.32 -3.05 19.00
CA GLN A 4 -20.16 -3.34 17.59
C GLN A 4 -18.94 -4.27 17.48
N ALA A 5 -19.21 -5.56 17.28
CA ALA A 5 -18.20 -6.52 16.89
C ALA A 5 -17.53 -5.97 15.63
N SER A 6 -16.27 -5.53 15.75
CA SER A 6 -15.48 -5.20 14.58
C SER A 6 -15.35 -6.48 13.76
N GLU A 7 -15.99 -6.50 12.59
CA GLU A 7 -15.80 -7.61 11.64
C GLU A 7 -14.30 -7.79 11.37
N ALA A 8 -13.81 -8.99 11.64
CA ALA A 8 -12.43 -9.35 11.37
C ALA A 8 -12.14 -9.24 9.87
N LEU A 9 -10.95 -8.77 9.53
CA LEU A 9 -10.46 -8.81 8.17
C LEU A 9 -10.39 -10.25 7.68
N THR A 10 -10.78 -10.45 6.43
CA THR A 10 -10.66 -11.74 5.73
C THR A 10 -9.56 -11.68 4.68
N SER A 11 -9.06 -12.83 4.24
CA SER A 11 -8.12 -12.90 3.09
C SER A 11 -8.72 -12.24 1.83
N LYS A 12 -10.05 -12.26 1.68
CA LYS A 12 -10.75 -11.55 0.61
C LYS A 12 -10.64 -10.03 0.74
N ASP A 13 -10.77 -9.48 1.95
CA ASP A 13 -10.58 -8.05 2.21
C ASP A 13 -9.15 -7.62 1.86
N ILE A 14 -8.15 -8.41 2.27
CA ILE A 14 -6.73 -8.17 1.96
C ILE A 14 -6.46 -8.25 0.45
N THR A 15 -6.98 -9.28 -0.22
CA THR A 15 -6.84 -9.44 -1.67
C THR A 15 -7.49 -8.27 -2.42
N ASN A 16 -8.66 -7.81 -1.98
CA ASN A 16 -9.33 -6.66 -2.56
C ASN A 16 -8.54 -5.37 -2.36
N PHE A 17 -7.94 -5.17 -1.18
CA PHE A 17 -7.04 -4.05 -0.94
C PHE A 17 -5.87 -4.06 -1.93
N LEU A 18 -5.13 -5.17 -2.03
CA LEU A 18 -3.98 -5.30 -2.93
C LEU A 18 -4.37 -5.07 -4.40
N ARG A 19 -5.50 -5.62 -4.84
CA ARG A 19 -6.04 -5.39 -6.21
C ARG A 19 -6.36 -3.93 -6.44
N ARG A 20 -7.04 -3.26 -5.50
CA ARG A 20 -7.37 -1.83 -5.62
C ARG A 20 -6.12 -0.98 -5.68
N THR A 21 -5.09 -1.28 -4.88
CA THR A 21 -3.80 -0.59 -4.94
C THR A 21 -3.12 -0.79 -6.30
N SER A 22 -3.10 -2.02 -6.83
CA SER A 22 -2.50 -2.31 -8.13
C SER A 22 -3.19 -1.53 -9.28
N VAL A 23 -4.52 -1.46 -9.24
CA VAL A 23 -5.32 -0.66 -10.19
C VAL A 23 -5.07 0.84 -10.01
N ALA A 24 -4.96 1.33 -8.77
CA ALA A 24 -4.66 2.74 -8.51
C ALA A 24 -3.30 3.15 -9.09
N ILE A 25 -2.28 2.27 -8.99
CA ILE A 25 -0.95 2.52 -9.58
C ILE A 25 -1.03 2.56 -11.12
N GLU A 26 -1.84 1.68 -11.71
CA GLU A 26 -2.07 1.71 -13.16
C GLU A 26 -2.76 2.99 -13.63
N LEU A 27 -3.78 3.44 -12.90
CA LEU A 27 -4.47 4.70 -13.20
C LEU A 27 -3.54 5.91 -13.04
N ASP A 28 -2.67 5.89 -12.02
CA ASP A 28 -1.63 6.91 -11.83
C ASP A 28 -0.66 6.93 -13.00
N GLN A 29 -0.18 5.77 -13.47
CA GLN A 29 0.67 5.69 -14.66
C GLN A 29 -0.03 6.25 -15.91
N LEU A 30 -1.29 5.86 -16.15
CA LEU A 30 -2.06 6.36 -17.31
C LEU A 30 -2.26 7.87 -17.28
N TYR A 31 -2.42 8.46 -16.09
CA TYR A 31 -2.46 9.91 -15.94
C TYR A 31 -1.13 10.54 -16.33
N VAL A 32 -0.03 10.02 -15.80
CA VAL A 32 1.34 10.50 -16.07
C VAL A 32 1.68 10.38 -17.55
N ASP A 33 1.29 9.28 -18.20
CA ASP A 33 1.45 9.06 -19.65
C ASP A 33 0.74 10.10 -20.52
N GLY A 34 -0.33 10.70 -19.98
CA GLY A 34 -1.09 11.76 -20.65
C GLY A 34 -0.53 13.16 -20.44
N LEU A 35 0.51 13.33 -19.60
CA LEU A 35 1.08 14.64 -19.32
C LEU A 35 2.01 15.12 -20.45
N PRO A 36 2.07 16.44 -20.72
CA PRO A 36 3.06 17.01 -21.62
C PRO A 36 4.50 16.70 -21.15
N PRO A 37 5.46 16.45 -22.06
CA PRO A 37 6.85 16.21 -21.72
C PRO A 37 7.47 17.30 -20.82
N ASP A 38 7.07 18.56 -21.02
CA ASP A 38 7.52 19.71 -20.23
C ASP A 38 7.03 19.70 -18.77
N SER A 39 6.18 18.73 -18.39
CA SER A 39 5.73 18.53 -17.00
C SER A 39 6.75 17.77 -16.15
N PHE A 40 7.80 17.23 -16.77
CA PHE A 40 8.82 16.42 -16.12
C PHE A 40 10.18 17.14 -16.15
N PRO A 41 10.95 17.12 -15.05
CA PRO A 41 12.33 17.60 -15.06
C PRO A 41 13.19 16.81 -16.06
N PRO A 42 14.09 17.46 -16.82
CA PRO A 42 14.95 16.77 -17.77
C PRO A 42 15.90 15.74 -17.12
N GLU A 43 16.24 15.93 -15.84
CA GLU A 43 17.14 15.03 -15.11
C GLU A 43 16.48 13.75 -14.61
N TYR A 44 15.14 13.73 -14.56
CA TYR A 44 14.38 12.57 -14.11
C TYR A 44 13.72 11.91 -15.29
N ASP A 45 14.39 10.87 -15.76
CA ASP A 45 13.85 10.03 -16.81
C ASP A 45 12.50 9.47 -16.33
N ASP A 46 11.45 9.79 -17.08
CA ASP A 46 10.12 9.21 -16.96
C ASP A 46 10.21 7.67 -16.92
N GLU A 47 11.23 7.07 -17.57
CA GLU A 47 11.55 5.65 -17.52
C GLU A 47 11.76 5.13 -16.08
N MET A 48 12.42 5.89 -15.19
CA MET A 48 12.64 5.45 -13.80
C MET A 48 11.32 5.31 -13.03
N TRP A 49 10.44 6.31 -13.11
CA TRP A 49 9.16 6.29 -12.39
C TRP A 49 8.17 5.30 -13.02
N ARG A 50 8.23 5.12 -14.35
CA ARG A 50 7.53 4.04 -15.06
C ARG A 50 7.95 2.67 -14.55
N ASP A 51 9.24 2.41 -14.51
CA ASP A 51 9.81 1.17 -14.00
C ASP A 51 9.41 0.95 -12.54
N TRP A 52 9.47 2.00 -11.72
CA TRP A 52 9.04 1.96 -10.33
C TRP A 52 7.59 1.49 -10.20
N ARG A 53 6.65 2.12 -10.93
CA ARG A 53 5.23 1.73 -10.90
C ARG A 53 5.04 0.30 -11.43
N ALA A 54 5.72 -0.07 -12.51
CA ALA A 54 5.65 -1.42 -13.08
C ALA A 54 6.12 -2.50 -12.10
N ASN A 55 7.25 -2.27 -11.43
CA ASN A 55 7.82 -3.17 -10.43
C ASN A 55 6.87 -3.36 -9.23
N HIS A 56 6.24 -2.28 -8.75
CA HIS A 56 5.26 -2.37 -7.66
C HIS A 56 4.02 -3.16 -8.07
N ARG A 57 3.53 -2.98 -9.31
CA ARG A 57 2.39 -3.76 -9.81
C ARG A 57 2.72 -5.24 -9.88
N GLU A 58 3.92 -5.60 -10.34
CA GLU A 58 4.36 -7.00 -10.38
C GLU A 58 4.48 -7.60 -8.97
N PHE A 59 5.04 -6.85 -8.02
CA PHE A 59 5.07 -7.27 -6.62
C PHE A 59 3.66 -7.49 -6.05
N LEU A 60 2.74 -6.56 -6.28
CA LEU A 60 1.35 -6.70 -5.83
C LEU A 60 0.68 -7.95 -6.42
N ARG A 61 0.99 -8.35 -7.66
CA ARG A 61 0.48 -9.61 -8.23
C ARG A 61 0.95 -10.84 -7.44
N ARG A 62 2.20 -10.85 -6.97
CA ARG A 62 2.75 -11.92 -6.12
C ARG A 62 2.10 -11.95 -4.74
N LEU A 63 1.86 -10.79 -4.13
CA LEU A 63 1.10 -10.72 -2.88
C LEU A 63 -0.33 -11.23 -3.09
N ILE A 64 -1.01 -10.83 -4.16
CA ILE A 64 -2.37 -11.28 -4.48
C ILE A 64 -2.44 -12.80 -4.65
N SER A 65 -1.46 -13.43 -5.29
CA SER A 65 -1.46 -14.89 -5.52
C SER A 65 -1.29 -15.71 -4.23
N THR A 66 -0.75 -15.09 -3.17
CA THR A 66 -0.49 -15.73 -1.88
C THR A 66 -1.42 -15.25 -0.76
N ALA A 67 -2.13 -14.13 -0.93
CA ALA A 67 -3.03 -13.55 0.08
C ALA A 67 -4.15 -14.50 0.54
N GLY A 68 -4.58 -15.44 -0.31
CA GLY A 68 -5.55 -16.47 0.07
C GLY A 68 -5.05 -17.46 1.14
N LYS A 69 -3.73 -17.51 1.39
CA LYS A 69 -3.09 -18.44 2.32
C LYS A 69 -2.79 -17.84 3.70
N LEU A 70 -3.15 -16.56 3.93
CA LEU A 70 -2.94 -15.90 5.22
C LEU A 70 -3.59 -16.69 6.35
N ALA A 71 -2.84 -16.87 7.44
CA ALA A 71 -3.33 -17.63 8.57
C ALA A 71 -4.40 -16.82 9.34
N PRO A 72 -5.39 -17.49 9.97
CA PRO A 72 -6.39 -16.80 10.79
C PRO A 72 -5.78 -15.95 11.93
N THR A 73 -4.62 -16.36 12.45
CA THR A 73 -3.86 -15.60 13.46
C THR A 73 -3.38 -14.26 12.90
N GLU A 74 -2.77 -14.25 11.71
CA GLU A 74 -2.30 -13.03 11.05
C GLU A 74 -3.47 -12.08 10.73
N LEU A 75 -4.58 -12.61 10.22
CA LEU A 75 -5.78 -11.81 9.95
C LEU A 75 -6.32 -11.13 11.21
N ARG A 76 -6.27 -11.79 12.37
CA ARG A 76 -6.64 -11.19 13.66
C ARG A 76 -5.67 -10.09 14.08
N GLU A 77 -4.37 -10.29 13.89
CA GLU A 77 -3.36 -9.28 14.20
C GLU A 77 -3.49 -8.06 13.28
N LEU A 78 -3.68 -8.27 11.98
CA LEU A 78 -3.99 -7.19 11.02
C LEU A 78 -5.27 -6.45 11.39
N THR A 79 -6.32 -7.17 11.81
CA THR A 79 -7.57 -6.57 12.28
C THR A 79 -7.29 -5.66 13.48
N SER A 80 -6.54 -6.17 14.46
CA SER A 80 -6.15 -5.41 15.66
C SER A 80 -5.35 -4.16 15.28
N ALA A 81 -4.35 -4.30 14.40
CA ALA A 81 -3.53 -3.19 13.92
C ALA A 81 -4.37 -2.14 13.18
N ALA A 82 -5.28 -2.56 12.30
CA ALA A 82 -6.17 -1.69 11.54
C ALA A 82 -7.08 -0.84 12.43
N ILE A 83 -7.45 -1.34 13.61
CA ILE A 83 -8.26 -0.63 14.61
C ILE A 83 -7.38 0.23 15.52
N ALA A 84 -6.20 -0.27 15.88
CA ALA A 84 -5.32 0.32 16.88
C ALA A 84 -4.43 1.45 16.36
N HIS A 85 -4.29 1.62 15.05
CA HIS A 85 -3.47 2.68 14.45
C HIS A 85 -4.28 3.55 13.48
N LYS A 86 -3.81 4.78 13.26
CA LYS A 86 -4.39 5.64 12.23
C LYS A 86 -4.08 5.05 10.85
N PRO A 87 -5.03 5.04 9.90
CA PRO A 87 -4.80 4.55 8.54
C PRO A 87 -3.59 5.19 7.87
N GLU A 88 -3.36 6.48 8.13
CA GLU A 88 -2.27 7.24 7.56
C GLU A 88 -0.90 6.77 8.09
N ASP A 89 -0.84 6.32 9.35
CA ASP A 89 0.39 5.78 9.94
C ASP A 89 0.67 4.36 9.44
N ILE A 90 -0.37 3.56 9.20
CA ILE A 90 -0.25 2.24 8.55
C ILE A 90 0.19 2.42 7.10
N GLY A 91 -0.42 3.36 6.38
CA GLY A 91 -0.07 3.72 5.01
C GLY A 91 1.41 4.05 4.83
N LYS A 92 1.97 4.84 5.74
CA LYS A 92 3.42 5.14 5.75
C LYS A 92 4.27 3.87 5.84
N VAL A 93 3.94 2.95 6.76
CA VAL A 93 4.69 1.68 6.86
C VAL A 93 4.54 0.85 5.59
N VAL A 94 3.34 0.78 5.02
CA VAL A 94 3.11 0.07 3.76
C VAL A 94 3.98 0.65 2.64
N LEU A 95 4.08 1.98 2.56
CA LEU A 95 4.95 2.66 1.59
C LEU A 95 6.44 2.43 1.85
N GLU A 96 6.87 2.45 3.12
CA GLU A 96 8.25 2.12 3.52
C GLU A 96 8.61 0.70 3.06
N LEU A 97 7.76 -0.29 3.34
CA LEU A 97 7.96 -1.67 2.91
C LEU A 97 7.93 -1.82 1.38
N PHE A 98 7.11 -1.04 0.68
CA PHE A 98 7.13 -0.99 -0.79
C PHE A 98 8.43 -0.40 -1.34
N ALA A 99 8.96 0.65 -0.73
CA ALA A 99 10.20 1.28 -1.16
C ALA A 99 11.43 0.36 -0.99
N GLU A 100 11.50 -0.41 0.11
CA GLU A 100 12.55 -1.42 0.31
C GLU A 100 12.61 -2.43 -0.85
N LEU A 101 11.46 -2.72 -1.47
CA LEU A 101 11.33 -3.67 -2.57
C LEU A 101 11.67 -3.09 -3.93
N ALA A 102 11.56 -1.77 -4.11
CA ALA A 102 11.94 -1.09 -5.34
C ALA A 102 13.44 -1.23 -5.62
N VAL A 103 14.23 -1.36 -4.55
CA VAL A 103 15.70 -1.50 -4.60
C VAL A 103 16.10 -2.95 -4.88
N GLU A 104 15.33 -3.93 -4.40
CA GLU A 104 15.56 -5.36 -4.63
C GLU A 104 14.95 -5.81 -5.97
N ARG A 105 15.67 -5.56 -7.08
CA ARG A 105 15.28 -6.01 -8.43
C ARG A 105 15.13 -7.55 -8.57
N ASP A 106 15.54 -8.32 -7.57
CA ASP A 106 15.61 -9.77 -7.65
C ASP A 106 14.43 -10.47 -6.93
N SER A 107 13.93 -11.56 -7.51
CA SER A 107 12.72 -12.29 -7.06
C SER A 107 12.86 -12.99 -5.69
N LYS A 108 13.93 -12.72 -4.95
CA LYS A 108 14.26 -13.31 -3.66
C LYS A 108 13.89 -12.43 -2.47
N SER A 109 13.19 -11.32 -2.70
CA SER A 109 12.82 -10.45 -1.59
C SER A 109 12.07 -11.24 -0.51
N GLU A 110 12.51 -11.05 0.74
CA GLU A 110 11.94 -11.71 1.90
C GLU A 110 10.42 -11.41 2.05
N LEU A 111 9.93 -10.34 1.42
CA LEU A 111 8.53 -9.92 1.44
C LEU A 111 7.70 -10.42 0.24
N ALA A 112 8.23 -11.32 -0.61
CA ALA A 112 7.56 -11.76 -1.85
C ALA A 112 6.23 -12.50 -1.66
N THR A 113 5.83 -12.81 -0.42
CA THR A 113 4.56 -13.46 -0.09
C THR A 113 3.73 -12.58 0.83
N ALA A 114 2.40 -12.70 0.78
CA ALA A 114 1.49 -11.95 1.62
C ALA A 114 1.77 -12.16 3.12
N ASP A 115 1.98 -13.40 3.55
CA ASP A 115 2.36 -13.77 4.92
C ASP A 115 3.57 -12.95 5.40
N LYS A 116 4.69 -13.03 4.68
CA LYS A 116 5.92 -12.29 5.03
C LYS A 116 5.73 -10.78 5.01
N PHE A 117 5.05 -10.25 4.01
CA PHE A 117 4.79 -8.81 3.91
C PHE A 117 3.96 -8.30 5.08
N PHE A 118 2.86 -8.98 5.41
CA PHE A 118 1.97 -8.57 6.50
C PHE A 118 2.57 -8.85 7.88
N GLU A 119 3.38 -9.89 8.03
CA GLU A 119 4.19 -10.12 9.23
C GLU A 119 5.15 -8.94 9.48
N ALA A 120 5.88 -8.49 8.45
CA ALA A 120 6.77 -7.32 8.55
C ALA A 120 5.99 -6.05 8.92
N LEU A 121 4.85 -5.81 8.27
CA LEU A 121 3.95 -4.70 8.58
C LEU A 121 3.53 -4.70 10.06
N ILE A 122 3.06 -5.85 10.58
CA ILE A 122 2.64 -5.97 11.98
C ILE A 122 3.81 -5.69 12.93
N ARG A 123 5.00 -6.24 12.65
CA ARG A 123 6.20 -6.03 13.48
C ARG A 123 6.56 -4.55 13.58
N VAL A 124 6.53 -3.81 12.47
CA VAL A 124 6.78 -2.36 12.48
C VAL A 124 5.68 -1.62 13.23
N LEU A 125 4.40 -1.99 13.04
CA LEU A 125 3.30 -1.34 13.75
C LEU A 125 3.32 -1.58 15.27
N HIS A 126 3.84 -2.73 15.73
CA HIS A 126 4.00 -3.02 17.15
C HIS A 126 4.95 -2.06 17.88
N THR A 127 5.89 -1.44 17.17
CA THR A 127 6.80 -0.43 17.75
C THR A 127 6.21 0.98 17.71
N ARG A 128 5.11 1.20 16.97
CA ARG A 128 4.48 2.52 16.81
C ARG A 128 3.43 2.79 17.90
N PRO A 129 3.23 4.06 18.29
CA PRO A 129 2.16 4.44 19.20
C PRO A 129 0.78 4.00 18.70
N ARG A 130 -0.04 3.49 19.61
CA ARG A 130 -1.42 3.09 19.33
C ARG A 130 -2.37 4.26 19.50
N HIS A 131 -3.28 4.44 18.55
CA HIS A 131 -4.38 5.39 18.57
C HIS A 131 -5.71 4.63 18.53
N LYS A 132 -6.40 4.55 19.67
CA LYS A 132 -7.74 3.98 19.74
C LYS A 132 -8.76 4.98 19.21
N ASP A 133 -9.17 4.81 17.97
CA ASP A 133 -10.34 5.49 17.43
C ASP A 133 -11.55 4.57 17.57
N ARG A 134 -12.48 4.92 18.49
CA ARG A 134 -13.53 4.02 18.97
C ARG A 134 -14.62 3.70 17.93
N PHE A 135 -14.58 4.33 16.76
CA PHE A 135 -15.65 4.22 15.76
C PHE A 135 -15.17 3.69 14.39
N ARG A 136 -13.94 3.20 14.30
CA ARG A 136 -13.36 2.71 13.04
C ARG A 136 -13.40 1.19 12.97
N THR A 137 -13.99 0.65 11.90
CA THR A 137 -13.88 -0.79 11.60
C THR A 137 -12.56 -1.08 10.88
N ALA A 138 -12.01 -2.29 11.07
CA ALA A 138 -10.79 -2.70 10.37
C ALA A 138 -10.90 -2.56 8.85
N ARG A 139 -12.04 -2.94 8.26
CA ARG A 139 -12.30 -2.80 6.82
C ARG A 139 -12.29 -1.34 6.37
N SER A 140 -12.95 -0.43 7.09
CA SER A 140 -12.93 1.00 6.76
C SER A 140 -11.53 1.63 6.88
N SER A 141 -10.71 1.12 7.82
CA SER A 141 -9.31 1.50 7.97
C SER A 141 -8.50 1.07 6.76
N LEU A 142 -8.61 -0.21 6.36
CA LEU A 142 -7.88 -0.80 5.24
C LEU A 142 -8.09 -0.02 3.93
N LEU A 143 -9.30 0.47 3.67
CA LEU A 143 -9.61 1.27 2.47
C LEU A 143 -8.92 2.64 2.45
N ARG A 144 -8.36 3.08 3.57
CA ARG A 144 -7.71 4.40 3.76
C ARG A 144 -6.20 4.30 3.97
N TRP A 145 -5.61 3.11 3.96
CA TRP A 145 -4.16 2.96 4.15
C TRP A 145 -3.38 3.65 3.04
N LEU A 146 -3.82 3.49 1.79
CA LEU A 146 -3.24 4.17 0.64
C LEU A 146 -4.29 5.02 -0.08
N THR A 147 -3.86 6.13 -0.64
CA THR A 147 -4.71 6.98 -1.48
C THR A 147 -4.99 6.30 -2.81
N VAL A 148 -6.10 6.66 -3.44
CA VAL A 148 -6.40 6.21 -4.81
C VAL A 148 -5.63 7.03 -5.85
N ILE A 149 -5.36 8.30 -5.54
CA ILE A 149 -4.58 9.20 -6.37
C ILE A 149 -3.16 9.19 -5.81
N ASP A 150 -2.17 9.01 -6.68
CA ASP A 150 -0.75 8.92 -6.31
C ASP A 150 -0.52 7.92 -5.14
N PRO A 151 -0.90 6.64 -5.32
CA PRO A 151 -0.87 5.64 -4.25
C PRO A 151 0.55 5.33 -3.73
N LEU A 152 1.58 5.67 -4.49
CA LEU A 152 2.99 5.51 -4.12
C LEU A 152 3.61 6.82 -3.61
N CYS A 153 2.86 7.93 -3.58
CA CYS A 153 3.35 9.25 -3.22
C CYS A 153 4.52 9.76 -4.09
N ILE A 154 4.63 9.27 -5.34
CA ILE A 154 5.69 9.66 -6.28
C ILE A 154 5.59 11.15 -6.60
N ALA A 155 4.38 11.68 -6.77
CA ALA A 155 4.18 13.09 -7.10
C ALA A 155 4.53 14.04 -5.93
N ARG A 156 4.83 13.51 -4.74
CA ARG A 156 5.34 14.27 -3.60
C ARG A 156 6.86 14.31 -3.55
N ASP A 157 7.51 13.49 -4.37
CA ASP A 157 8.95 13.50 -4.48
C ASP A 157 9.37 14.81 -5.17
N PRO A 158 10.22 15.64 -4.54
CA PRO A 158 10.68 16.90 -5.13
C PRO A 158 11.38 16.70 -6.48
N GLU A 159 11.90 15.50 -6.73
CA GLU A 159 12.59 15.10 -7.95
C GLU A 159 11.62 14.78 -9.09
N CYS A 160 10.37 14.43 -8.80
CA CYS A 160 9.42 13.99 -9.82
C CYS A 160 8.73 15.15 -10.57
N GLY A 161 8.48 16.26 -9.88
CA GLY A 161 8.08 17.54 -10.49
C GLY A 161 6.66 17.64 -11.09
N TYR A 162 5.95 16.54 -11.36
CA TYR A 162 4.61 16.61 -11.95
C TYR A 162 3.50 16.88 -10.92
N ALA A 163 2.52 17.71 -11.28
CA ALA A 163 1.40 18.03 -10.41
C ALA A 163 0.38 16.88 -10.33
N VAL A 164 0.00 16.52 -9.11
CA VAL A 164 -1.10 15.58 -8.84
C VAL A 164 -2.43 16.14 -9.37
N PRO A 165 -3.33 15.32 -9.95
CA PRO A 165 -4.65 15.81 -10.36
C PRO A 165 -5.37 16.40 -9.14
N ARG A 166 -5.75 17.68 -9.24
CA ARG A 166 -6.62 18.31 -8.25
C ARG A 166 -8.03 17.75 -8.43
N ARG A 167 -8.63 17.29 -7.33
CA ARG A 167 -10.06 16.96 -7.28
C ARG A 167 -10.91 18.21 -7.32
#